data_AF-A0A511KAH5-F1
#
_entry.id   AF-A0A511KAH5-F1
#
_cell.length_a   1.000
_cell.length_b   1.000
_cell.length_c   1.000
_cell.angle_alpha   90.00
_cell.angle_beta   90.00
_cell.angle_gamma   90.00
#
_symmetry.space_group_name_H-M   'P 1'
#
loop_
_entity.id
_entity.type
_entity.pdbx_description
1 polymer ?
#
loop_
_entity_poly.entity_id
_entity_poly.type
_entity_poly.pdbx_seq_one_letter_code
_entity_poly.pdbx_strand_id
1 'polypeptide(L)'
;MSNGKLPPADDEKGPQGKIAPFWVESNPHRPSQSHRASSPGNSFFGRIGLAQPSLRISTIEDVFFVHPAAEGVPTDSERLRGHVSLWLPKARAIKDLSVRFFCRYDIAWPDTTPYESGVGLERTVSLVSDGDEMQLDKGEHTFEFIVHIPPSTPPYERSIYGRVRAGCQAVARGLGPLGSELLTPERRIYICVNPGLEEQSRPPPPLNMRMVGETDEFGPYSFKFQSQYAMVGGLVLLKMHFLAPSIELIVHAVRVKVLQTSELQSPATGHSCTTKPFVQPVFTLDALHPPNNASLALAASSTPLSFSLTSPSSSVPLFTLTPGTEHRLRHLSRLPNDNEVRPTTQEGTDTPIRMRHDMQVEIVWSRNGDGEGERKKTVLTQKLNIFSCACFFDSLTLPLYSPTDPNPMTDNTRILIPCVCGMPFRRLVEEHGSSLVRRHALRTGDDDANLSDDSDSDEDDETRARNRRRRAEEGRPKVGELR
;
A
#
# COMPACT_ATOMS: atom_id res chain seq x y z
N MET A 1 57.48 -24.74 -3.13
CA MET A 1 57.47 -23.46 -3.87
C MET A 1 56.48 -23.57 -5.02
N SER A 2 55.26 -23.11 -4.82
CA SER A 2 54.35 -22.65 -5.89
C SER A 2 53.18 -21.93 -5.22
N ASN A 3 53.16 -20.61 -5.39
CA ASN A 3 52.12 -19.71 -4.90
C ASN A 3 50.89 -19.82 -5.80
N GLY A 4 49.78 -20.36 -5.27
CA GLY A 4 48.46 -20.30 -5.90
C GLY A 4 47.68 -19.10 -5.37
N LYS A 5 47.63 -18.03 -6.18
CA LYS A 5 46.92 -16.77 -5.90
C LYS A 5 45.43 -16.98 -6.19
N LEU A 6 44.57 -16.88 -5.18
CA LEU A 6 43.11 -16.86 -5.35
C LEU A 6 42.68 -15.52 -6.00
N PRO A 7 41.68 -15.52 -6.90
CA PRO A 7 41.15 -14.29 -7.47
C PRO A 7 40.28 -13.53 -6.45
N PRO A 8 40.15 -12.19 -6.59
CA PRO A 8 39.33 -11.39 -5.69
C PRO A 8 37.83 -11.67 -5.91
N ALA A 9 37.07 -11.62 -4.82
CA ALA A 9 35.62 -11.69 -4.83
C ALA A 9 35.05 -10.44 -5.52
N ASP A 10 34.24 -10.64 -6.56
CA ASP A 10 33.51 -9.57 -7.22
C ASP A 10 32.37 -9.07 -6.31
N ASP A 11 32.33 -7.76 -6.10
CA ASP A 11 31.24 -7.04 -5.45
C ASP A 11 29.94 -7.20 -6.26
N GLU A 12 29.00 -8.00 -5.75
CA GLU A 12 27.60 -8.03 -6.22
C GLU A 12 26.91 -6.70 -5.86
N LYS A 13 27.07 -5.69 -6.71
CA LYS A 13 26.14 -4.57 -6.78
C LYS A 13 24.87 -5.03 -7.51
N GLY A 14 23.88 -5.47 -6.73
CA GLY A 14 22.53 -5.72 -7.22
C GLY A 14 21.92 -4.50 -7.91
N PRO A 15 20.98 -4.68 -8.87
CA PRO A 15 20.43 -3.59 -9.66
C PRO A 15 19.51 -2.72 -8.81
N GLN A 16 20.01 -1.55 -8.38
CA GLN A 16 19.20 -0.46 -7.84
C GLN A 16 18.43 0.24 -8.97
N GLY A 17 17.46 -0.46 -9.54
CA GLY A 17 16.41 0.19 -10.33
C GLY A 17 15.50 0.96 -9.38
N LYS A 18 15.47 2.29 -9.48
CA LYS A 18 14.46 3.10 -8.78
C LYS A 18 13.08 2.74 -9.35
N ILE A 19 12.39 1.81 -8.71
CA ILE A 19 11.00 1.47 -9.02
C ILE A 19 10.16 2.70 -8.66
N ALA A 20 9.50 3.30 -9.65
CA ALA A 20 8.60 4.42 -9.44
C ALA A 20 7.52 4.04 -8.39
N PRO A 21 7.06 4.98 -7.55
CA PRO A 21 5.97 4.71 -6.62
C PRO A 21 4.76 4.10 -7.35
N PHE A 22 4.02 3.23 -6.66
CA PHE A 22 2.76 2.68 -7.18
C PHE A 22 1.75 3.82 -7.38
N TRP A 23 1.73 4.38 -8.57
CA TRP A 23 0.65 5.24 -9.07
C TRP A 23 -0.22 4.37 -9.96
N VAL A 24 -1.47 4.15 -9.57
CA VAL A 24 -2.47 3.65 -10.51
C VAL A 24 -2.81 4.79 -11.44
N GLU A 25 -2.24 4.78 -12.65
CA GLU A 25 -2.72 5.63 -13.74
C GLU A 25 -4.05 5.06 -14.24
N SER A 26 -5.15 5.41 -13.57
CA SER A 26 -6.48 5.27 -14.17
C SER A 26 -6.62 6.40 -15.21
N ASN A 27 -6.51 6.05 -16.49
CA ASN A 27 -6.68 7.01 -17.57
C ASN A 27 -7.86 6.56 -18.43
N PRO A 28 -9.05 7.19 -18.30
CA PRO A 28 -10.15 6.91 -19.19
C PRO A 28 -9.94 7.51 -20.60
N HIS A 29 -9.09 8.53 -20.77
CA HIS A 29 -9.06 9.37 -21.98
C HIS A 29 -7.67 9.74 -22.54
N ARG A 30 -6.64 8.88 -22.43
CA ARG A 30 -5.51 9.03 -23.36
C ARG A 30 -5.92 8.48 -24.73
N PRO A 31 -5.98 9.28 -25.82
CA PRO A 31 -5.60 8.72 -27.11
C PRO A 31 -4.18 8.20 -26.90
N SER A 32 -3.98 6.90 -27.16
CA SER A 32 -2.73 6.18 -27.00
C SER A 32 -1.52 7.12 -27.07
N GLN A 33 -0.90 7.44 -25.93
CA GLN A 33 0.48 7.89 -26.04
C GLN A 33 1.21 6.70 -26.65
N SER A 34 1.77 6.99 -27.81
CA SER A 34 2.67 6.16 -28.59
C SER A 34 3.81 5.63 -27.72
N HIS A 35 3.53 4.67 -26.85
CA HIS A 35 4.42 3.54 -26.76
C HIS A 35 4.29 2.88 -28.10
N ARG A 36 5.39 2.98 -28.88
CA ARG A 36 5.65 2.23 -30.09
C ARG A 36 4.69 1.07 -30.14
N ALA A 37 3.69 1.19 -31.03
CA ALA A 37 3.12 0.00 -31.61
C ALA A 37 4.31 -0.94 -31.80
N SER A 38 4.26 -2.12 -31.18
CA SER A 38 4.88 -3.27 -31.80
C SER A 38 4.47 -3.13 -33.25
N SER A 39 5.43 -2.73 -34.10
CA SER A 39 5.20 -2.49 -35.50
C SER A 39 4.30 -3.63 -35.96
N PRO A 40 3.17 -3.37 -36.66
CA PRO A 40 2.40 -4.46 -37.23
C PRO A 40 3.40 -5.26 -38.04
N GLY A 41 3.81 -6.41 -37.49
CA GLY A 41 4.97 -7.12 -37.98
C GLY A 41 4.63 -7.51 -39.39
N ASN A 42 5.27 -6.85 -40.36
CA ASN A 42 5.26 -7.10 -41.80
C ASN A 42 4.21 -8.12 -42.27
N SER A 43 2.92 -7.86 -41.99
CA SER A 43 1.87 -8.71 -42.49
C SER A 43 1.62 -8.20 -43.89
N PHE A 44 2.00 -9.03 -44.86
CA PHE A 44 1.98 -8.77 -46.31
C PHE A 44 0.63 -8.23 -46.82
N PHE A 45 -0.43 -8.29 -46.01
CA PHE A 45 -1.79 -7.80 -46.30
C PHE A 45 -2.07 -6.33 -45.95
N GLY A 46 -1.15 -5.62 -45.28
CA GLY A 46 -1.34 -4.19 -44.93
C GLY A 46 -1.37 -3.21 -46.12
N ARG A 47 -1.13 -3.70 -47.36
CA ARG A 47 -1.14 -2.89 -48.59
C ARG A 47 -2.47 -2.87 -49.35
N ILE A 48 -3.45 -3.68 -48.95
CA ILE A 48 -4.78 -3.68 -49.54
C ILE A 48 -5.68 -2.98 -48.51
N GLY A 49 -6.07 -1.73 -48.79
CA GLY A 49 -6.78 -0.82 -47.87
C GLY A 49 -8.21 -1.23 -47.46
N LEU A 50 -8.42 -2.48 -47.09
CA LEU A 50 -9.65 -2.96 -46.51
C LEU A 50 -9.66 -2.60 -45.03
N ALA A 51 -10.59 -1.73 -44.64
CA ALA A 51 -10.82 -1.42 -43.23
C ALA A 51 -11.12 -2.73 -42.48
N GLN A 52 -10.42 -2.96 -41.36
CA GLN A 52 -10.55 -4.16 -40.54
C GLN A 52 -11.47 -3.90 -39.34
N PRO A 53 -12.24 -4.90 -38.87
CA PRO A 53 -12.99 -4.79 -37.62
C PRO A 53 -12.09 -4.37 -36.46
N SER A 54 -12.63 -3.59 -35.51
CA SER A 54 -11.88 -3.19 -34.32
C SER A 54 -12.71 -3.44 -33.07
N LEU A 55 -12.07 -3.95 -32.02
CA LEU A 55 -12.69 -4.25 -30.73
C LEU A 55 -12.05 -3.39 -29.65
N ARG A 56 -12.87 -2.80 -28.78
CA ARG A 56 -12.46 -1.99 -27.63
C ARG A 56 -13.23 -2.41 -26.40
N ILE A 57 -12.59 -2.37 -25.25
CA ILE A 57 -13.21 -2.59 -23.94
C ILE A 57 -12.99 -1.35 -23.08
N SER A 58 -14.04 -0.91 -22.41
CA SER A 58 -14.00 0.10 -21.37
C SER A 58 -14.62 -0.46 -20.08
N THR A 59 -14.05 -0.08 -18.96
CA THR A 59 -14.47 -0.46 -17.62
C THR A 59 -14.92 0.80 -16.89
N ILE A 60 -15.96 0.70 -16.07
CA ILE A 60 -16.45 1.83 -15.25
C ILE A 60 -15.43 2.14 -14.15
N GLU A 61 -14.91 1.08 -13.52
CA GLU A 61 -13.90 1.14 -12.48
C GLU A 61 -12.81 0.10 -12.74
N ASP A 62 -11.58 0.43 -12.35
CA ASP A 62 -10.42 -0.44 -12.53
C ASP A 62 -9.88 -0.99 -11.21
N VAL A 63 -10.44 -0.57 -10.07
CA VAL A 63 -9.96 -0.93 -8.74
C VAL A 63 -11.11 -1.44 -7.89
N PHE A 64 -10.90 -2.62 -7.30
CA PHE A 64 -11.91 -3.30 -6.50
C PHE A 64 -11.35 -3.62 -5.13
N PHE A 65 -12.18 -3.44 -4.12
CA PHE A 65 -11.88 -3.78 -2.74
C PHE A 65 -12.61 -5.06 -2.37
N VAL A 66 -11.88 -6.16 -2.27
CA VAL A 66 -12.46 -7.48 -1.96
C VAL A 66 -12.38 -7.78 -0.47
N HIS A 67 -13.31 -8.62 -0.01
CA HIS A 67 -13.52 -8.97 1.40
C HIS A 67 -13.38 -10.48 1.59
N PRO A 68 -12.15 -11.02 1.59
CA PRO A 68 -11.93 -12.43 1.84
C PRO A 68 -12.37 -12.75 3.26
N ALA A 69 -13.08 -13.86 3.42
CA ALA A 69 -13.49 -14.37 4.72
C ALA A 69 -13.07 -15.84 4.86
N ALA A 70 -13.13 -16.34 6.09
CA ALA A 70 -12.92 -17.76 6.35
C ALA A 70 -13.92 -18.62 5.56
N GLU A 71 -13.51 -19.85 5.27
CA GLU A 71 -14.34 -20.81 4.54
C GLU A 71 -15.72 -20.97 5.23
N GLY A 72 -16.79 -20.87 4.45
CA GLY A 72 -18.16 -20.97 4.94
C GLY A 72 -18.79 -19.67 5.43
N VAL A 73 -18.05 -18.56 5.53
CA VAL A 73 -18.62 -17.25 5.82
C VAL A 73 -19.05 -16.59 4.50
N PRO A 74 -20.35 -16.26 4.32
CA PRO A 74 -20.82 -15.60 3.11
C PRO A 74 -20.25 -14.18 3.02
N THR A 75 -19.66 -13.85 1.88
CA THR A 75 -19.21 -12.49 1.55
C THR A 75 -19.66 -12.11 0.15
N ASP A 76 -19.91 -10.81 -0.04
CA ASP A 76 -20.40 -10.27 -1.30
C ASP A 76 -19.30 -10.27 -2.36
N SER A 77 -19.70 -10.56 -3.59
CA SER A 77 -18.82 -10.46 -4.76
C SER A 77 -18.89 -9.07 -5.35
N GLU A 78 -17.73 -8.53 -5.69
CA GLU A 78 -17.60 -7.27 -6.41
C GLU A 78 -18.06 -7.44 -7.87
N ARG A 79 -18.44 -6.33 -8.52
CA ARG A 79 -19.03 -6.36 -9.88
C ARG A 79 -18.23 -5.50 -10.85
N LEU A 80 -17.41 -6.14 -11.66
CA LEU A 80 -16.73 -5.48 -12.77
C LEU A 80 -17.73 -5.19 -13.90
N ARG A 81 -18.00 -3.90 -14.12
CA ARG A 81 -18.94 -3.41 -15.14
C ARG A 81 -18.21 -2.63 -16.22
N GLY A 82 -18.75 -2.69 -17.44
CA GLY A 82 -18.18 -1.96 -18.55
C GLY A 82 -18.91 -2.16 -19.86
N HIS A 83 -18.29 -1.69 -20.93
CA HIS A 83 -18.80 -1.80 -22.28
C HIS A 83 -17.75 -2.38 -23.22
N VAL A 84 -18.22 -3.14 -24.20
CA VAL A 84 -17.43 -3.59 -25.35
C VAL A 84 -17.94 -2.87 -26.59
N SER A 85 -17.06 -2.14 -27.27
CA SER A 85 -17.38 -1.46 -28.53
C SER A 85 -16.74 -2.22 -29.68
N LEU A 86 -17.57 -2.74 -30.57
CA LEU A 86 -17.16 -3.45 -31.77
C LEU A 86 -17.52 -2.60 -32.99
N TRP A 87 -16.51 -2.26 -33.78
CA TRP A 87 -16.70 -1.59 -35.05
C TRP A 87 -16.56 -2.58 -36.21
N LEU A 88 -17.57 -2.59 -37.08
CA LEU A 88 -17.63 -3.45 -38.27
C LEU A 88 -17.59 -2.62 -39.56
N PRO A 89 -16.60 -2.85 -40.45
CA PRO A 89 -16.50 -2.16 -41.74
C PRO A 89 -17.61 -2.58 -42.74
N LYS A 90 -18.21 -3.74 -42.53
CA LYS A 90 -19.29 -4.36 -43.31
C LYS A 90 -20.18 -5.18 -42.39
N ALA A 91 -21.46 -5.31 -42.73
CA ALA A 91 -22.37 -6.18 -41.99
C ALA A 91 -21.85 -7.62 -41.95
N ARG A 92 -21.98 -8.27 -40.79
CA ARG A 92 -21.43 -9.61 -40.55
C ARG A 92 -22.18 -10.33 -39.44
N ALA A 93 -22.30 -11.65 -39.58
CA ALA A 93 -22.67 -12.52 -38.48
C ALA A 93 -21.53 -12.62 -37.47
N ILE A 94 -21.86 -12.53 -36.18
CA ILE A 94 -20.96 -12.79 -35.07
C ILE A 94 -21.41 -14.06 -34.37
N LYS A 95 -20.45 -14.95 -34.12
CA LYS A 95 -20.70 -16.25 -33.48
C LYS A 95 -20.40 -16.25 -31.98
N ASP A 96 -19.38 -15.53 -31.57
CA ASP A 96 -18.98 -15.42 -30.17
C ASP A 96 -18.38 -14.04 -29.93
N LEU A 97 -18.93 -13.37 -28.91
CA LEU A 97 -18.40 -12.17 -28.32
C LEU A 97 -18.45 -12.36 -26.81
N SER A 98 -17.30 -12.38 -26.16
CA SER A 98 -17.20 -12.62 -24.73
C SER A 98 -16.23 -11.67 -24.06
N VAL A 99 -16.43 -11.48 -22.75
CA VAL A 99 -15.53 -10.72 -21.89
C VAL A 99 -14.95 -11.68 -20.86
N ARG A 100 -13.62 -11.72 -20.78
CA ARG A 100 -12.87 -12.53 -19.84
C ARG A 100 -12.24 -11.65 -18.78
N PHE A 101 -12.55 -11.93 -17.51
CA PHE A 101 -11.77 -11.52 -16.34
C PHE A 101 -10.82 -12.65 -15.95
N PHE A 102 -9.59 -12.32 -15.59
CA PHE A 102 -8.60 -13.31 -15.18
C PHE A 102 -7.62 -12.76 -14.15
N CYS A 103 -7.13 -13.64 -13.26
CA CYS A 103 -5.97 -13.39 -12.40
C CYS A 103 -4.82 -14.27 -12.85
N ARG A 104 -3.75 -13.66 -13.36
CA ARG A 104 -2.52 -14.34 -13.75
C ARG A 104 -1.51 -14.29 -12.62
N TYR A 105 -0.79 -15.39 -12.46
CA TYR A 105 0.34 -15.47 -11.56
C TYR A 105 1.60 -15.87 -12.30
N ASP A 106 2.72 -15.43 -11.74
CA ASP A 106 4.07 -15.73 -12.15
C ASP A 106 4.85 -16.02 -10.86
N ILE A 107 5.50 -17.18 -10.73
CA ILE A 107 6.27 -17.59 -9.55
C ILE A 107 7.69 -17.95 -9.99
N ALA A 108 8.65 -17.28 -9.37
CA ALA A 108 10.06 -17.61 -9.41
C ALA A 108 10.45 -18.28 -8.08
N TRP A 109 10.70 -19.59 -8.13
CA TRP A 109 11.03 -20.37 -6.95
C TRP A 109 12.44 -20.06 -6.45
N PRO A 110 12.67 -20.06 -5.12
CA PRO A 110 14.00 -19.88 -4.54
C PRO A 110 14.87 -21.15 -4.60
N ASP A 111 14.29 -22.28 -5.01
CA ASP A 111 14.96 -23.58 -5.15
C ASP A 111 15.21 -23.90 -6.64
N THR A 112 15.46 -25.16 -6.98
CA THR A 112 15.72 -25.59 -8.37
C THR A 112 14.45 -25.80 -9.20
N THR A 113 13.28 -25.46 -8.67
CA THR A 113 12.00 -25.63 -9.36
C THR A 113 11.89 -24.64 -10.52
N PRO A 114 11.46 -25.09 -11.71
CA PRO A 114 11.30 -24.19 -12.85
C PRO A 114 10.30 -23.07 -12.58
N TYR A 115 10.54 -21.93 -13.20
CA TYR A 115 9.60 -20.80 -13.20
C TYR A 115 8.20 -21.24 -13.65
N GLU A 116 7.18 -20.79 -12.92
CA GLU A 116 5.78 -21.15 -13.16
C GLU A 116 4.96 -19.91 -13.54
N SER A 117 4.15 -20.03 -14.58
CA SER A 117 3.15 -19.02 -14.95
C SER A 117 1.81 -19.69 -15.20
N GLY A 118 0.73 -19.05 -14.76
CA GLY A 118 -0.61 -19.59 -14.98
C GLY A 118 -1.72 -18.57 -14.75
N VAL A 119 -2.94 -19.07 -14.86
CA VAL A 119 -4.17 -18.34 -14.52
C VAL A 119 -4.75 -19.00 -13.29
N GLY A 120 -4.80 -18.28 -12.17
CA GLY A 120 -5.34 -18.80 -10.91
C GLY A 120 -6.86 -18.65 -10.81
N LEU A 121 -7.43 -17.68 -11.53
CA LEU A 121 -8.87 -17.44 -11.59
C LEU A 121 -9.23 -16.94 -12.98
N GLU A 122 -10.27 -17.50 -13.58
CA GLU A 122 -10.82 -17.07 -14.87
C GLU A 122 -12.34 -17.06 -14.80
N ARG A 123 -12.96 -15.97 -15.27
CA ARG A 123 -14.40 -15.81 -15.40
C ARG A 123 -14.71 -15.23 -16.77
N THR A 124 -15.62 -15.85 -17.50
CA THR A 124 -16.01 -15.43 -18.85
C THR A 124 -17.50 -15.18 -18.89
N VAL A 125 -17.89 -14.07 -19.51
CA VAL A 125 -19.28 -13.70 -19.76
C VAL A 125 -19.47 -13.59 -21.26
N SER A 126 -20.38 -14.39 -21.81
CA SER A 126 -20.76 -14.32 -23.22
C SER A 126 -21.80 -13.22 -23.41
N LEU A 127 -21.49 -12.28 -24.32
CA LEU A 127 -22.38 -11.21 -24.77
C LEU A 127 -23.19 -11.64 -25.99
N VAL A 128 -22.62 -12.58 -26.75
CA VAL A 128 -23.28 -13.34 -27.80
C VAL A 128 -22.98 -14.80 -27.51
N SER A 129 -24.02 -15.59 -27.23
CA SER A 129 -23.87 -17.00 -26.86
C SER A 129 -23.39 -17.84 -28.04
N ASP A 130 -22.58 -18.87 -27.75
CA ASP A 130 -22.13 -19.81 -28.77
C ASP A 130 -23.34 -20.56 -29.37
N GLY A 131 -23.52 -20.43 -30.68
CA GLY A 131 -24.66 -20.98 -31.42
C GLY A 131 -25.73 -19.95 -31.83
N ASP A 132 -25.75 -18.77 -31.20
CA ASP A 132 -26.62 -17.67 -31.62
C ASP A 132 -25.88 -16.79 -32.64
N GLU A 133 -26.15 -16.98 -33.93
CA GLU A 133 -25.60 -16.08 -34.96
C GLU A 133 -26.31 -14.73 -34.90
N MET A 134 -25.65 -13.73 -34.31
CA MET A 134 -26.14 -12.36 -34.31
C MET A 134 -25.65 -11.63 -35.56
N GLN A 135 -26.58 -11.29 -36.45
CA GLN A 135 -26.29 -10.43 -37.60
C GLN A 135 -26.17 -8.99 -37.13
N LEU A 136 -25.01 -8.38 -37.36
CA LEU A 136 -24.78 -6.96 -37.08
C LEU A 136 -24.55 -6.19 -38.36
N ASP A 137 -25.13 -4.99 -38.42
CA ASP A 137 -24.93 -4.07 -39.53
C ASP A 137 -23.52 -3.48 -39.56
N LYS A 138 -23.19 -2.80 -40.67
CA LYS A 138 -21.99 -1.96 -40.72
C LYS A 138 -22.13 -0.82 -39.71
N GLY A 139 -21.16 -0.63 -38.83
CA GLY A 139 -21.18 0.45 -37.84
C GLY A 139 -20.48 0.10 -36.55
N GLU A 140 -20.68 0.94 -35.54
CA GLU A 140 -20.25 0.71 -34.17
C GLU A 140 -21.40 0.10 -33.36
N HIS A 141 -21.08 -0.94 -32.61
CA HIS A 141 -22.01 -1.68 -31.77
C HIS A 141 -21.46 -1.75 -30.36
N THR A 142 -22.28 -1.47 -29.37
CA THR A 142 -21.87 -1.41 -27.96
C THR A 142 -22.64 -2.43 -27.15
N PHE A 143 -21.92 -3.21 -26.35
CA PHE A 143 -22.46 -4.27 -25.50
C PHE A 143 -22.09 -3.99 -24.05
N GLU A 144 -23.04 -4.09 -23.14
CA GLU A 144 -22.80 -4.00 -21.70
C GLU A 144 -22.41 -5.35 -21.13
N PHE A 145 -21.48 -5.36 -20.18
CA PHE A 145 -21.08 -6.57 -19.48
C PHE A 145 -20.97 -6.36 -17.98
N ILE A 146 -21.22 -7.44 -17.24
CA ILE A 146 -21.02 -7.51 -15.79
C ILE A 146 -20.31 -8.83 -15.47
N VAL A 147 -19.14 -8.77 -14.85
CA VAL A 147 -18.41 -9.95 -14.34
C VAL A 147 -18.36 -9.88 -12.81
N HIS A 148 -18.74 -10.97 -12.15
CA HIS A 148 -18.61 -11.08 -10.69
C HIS A 148 -17.17 -11.44 -10.31
N ILE A 149 -16.56 -10.64 -9.43
CA ILE A 149 -15.25 -10.86 -8.84
C ILE A 149 -15.44 -11.51 -7.47
N PRO A 150 -15.00 -12.76 -7.27
CA PRO A 150 -15.10 -13.43 -5.98
C PRO A 150 -14.39 -12.66 -4.85
N PRO A 151 -14.89 -12.72 -3.61
CA PRO A 151 -14.25 -12.08 -2.47
C PRO A 151 -12.87 -12.65 -2.13
N SER A 152 -12.60 -13.92 -2.50
CA SER A 152 -11.30 -14.58 -2.33
C SER A 152 -10.28 -14.23 -3.43
N THR A 153 -10.65 -13.38 -4.39
CA THR A 153 -9.78 -13.02 -5.53
C THR A 153 -8.43 -12.50 -5.03
N PRO A 154 -7.30 -12.99 -5.58
CA PRO A 154 -6.00 -12.56 -5.12
C PRO A 154 -5.77 -11.06 -5.37
N PRO A 155 -5.21 -10.31 -4.40
CA PRO A 155 -4.82 -8.93 -4.60
C PRO A 155 -3.70 -8.81 -5.62
N TYR A 156 -3.50 -7.59 -6.10
CA TYR A 156 -2.27 -7.26 -6.80
C TYR A 156 -1.05 -7.48 -5.89
N GLU A 157 -0.17 -8.39 -6.31
CA GLU A 157 1.03 -8.74 -5.56
C GLU A 157 2.26 -8.68 -6.47
N ARG A 158 3.39 -8.26 -5.91
CA ARG A 158 4.69 -8.27 -6.59
C ARG A 158 5.80 -8.45 -5.58
N SER A 159 6.74 -9.34 -5.88
CA SER A 159 7.95 -9.54 -5.11
C SER A 159 9.07 -10.01 -6.02
N ILE A 160 10.24 -10.24 -5.44
CA ILE A 160 11.35 -10.89 -6.14
C ILE A 160 11.02 -12.33 -6.55
N TYR A 161 10.01 -12.94 -5.93
CA TYR A 161 9.57 -14.32 -6.17
C TYR A 161 8.39 -14.42 -7.13
N GLY A 162 7.90 -13.30 -7.69
CA GLY A 162 6.79 -13.37 -8.61
C GLY A 162 5.83 -12.20 -8.57
N ARG A 163 4.70 -12.37 -9.25
CA ARG A 163 3.62 -11.37 -9.27
C ARG A 163 2.26 -12.03 -9.47
N VAL A 164 1.24 -11.37 -8.95
CA VAL A 164 -0.16 -11.67 -9.22
C VAL A 164 -0.84 -10.42 -9.75
N ARG A 165 -1.54 -10.54 -10.88
CA ARG A 165 -2.22 -9.42 -11.53
C ARG A 165 -3.57 -9.84 -12.10
N ALA A 166 -4.57 -8.99 -11.94
CA ALA A 166 -5.86 -9.16 -12.56
C ALA A 166 -5.98 -8.34 -13.85
N GLY A 167 -6.75 -8.85 -14.80
CA GLY A 167 -7.00 -8.20 -16.07
C GLY A 167 -8.34 -8.59 -16.67
N CYS A 168 -8.79 -7.76 -17.60
CA CYS A 168 -10.00 -7.98 -18.37
C CYS A 168 -9.72 -7.82 -19.87
N GLN A 169 -10.32 -8.66 -20.70
CA GLN A 169 -10.13 -8.68 -22.15
C GLN A 169 -11.42 -9.09 -22.85
N ALA A 170 -11.80 -8.38 -23.91
CA ALA A 170 -12.88 -8.83 -24.78
C ALA A 170 -12.32 -9.65 -25.95
N VAL A 171 -13.08 -10.68 -26.34
CA VAL A 171 -12.74 -11.67 -27.36
C VAL A 171 -13.90 -11.77 -28.33
N ALA A 172 -13.62 -11.59 -29.62
CA ALA A 172 -14.59 -11.81 -30.68
C ALA A 172 -14.05 -12.85 -31.67
N ARG A 173 -14.62 -14.05 -31.70
CA ARG A 173 -14.12 -15.14 -32.56
C ARG A 173 -14.55 -14.93 -34.01
N GLY A 174 -13.66 -15.28 -34.94
CA GLY A 174 -13.96 -15.21 -36.38
C GLY A 174 -13.85 -13.81 -36.98
N LEU A 175 -13.59 -12.76 -36.18
CA LEU A 175 -13.49 -11.36 -36.64
C LEU A 175 -12.06 -10.90 -36.95
N GLY A 176 -11.05 -11.68 -36.59
CA GLY A 176 -9.64 -11.39 -36.89
C GLY A 176 -9.23 -11.73 -38.33
N PRO A 177 -8.00 -11.38 -38.73
CA PRO A 177 -7.44 -11.73 -40.04
C PRO A 177 -7.54 -13.24 -40.30
N LEU A 178 -8.02 -13.61 -41.49
CA LEU A 178 -8.23 -15.02 -41.87
C LEU A 178 -9.23 -15.78 -40.95
N GLY A 179 -10.13 -15.07 -40.27
CA GLY A 179 -11.10 -15.68 -39.37
C GLY A 179 -10.52 -16.04 -38.00
N SER A 180 -9.37 -15.48 -37.62
CA SER A 180 -8.83 -15.63 -36.26
C SER A 180 -9.67 -14.88 -35.22
N GLU A 181 -9.29 -14.97 -33.96
CA GLU A 181 -9.89 -14.21 -32.87
C GLU A 181 -9.42 -12.75 -32.91
N LEU A 182 -10.36 -11.83 -32.70
CA LEU A 182 -10.07 -10.43 -32.47
C LEU A 182 -10.09 -10.17 -30.96
N LEU A 183 -8.95 -9.75 -30.42
CA LEU A 183 -8.74 -9.54 -28.99
C LEU A 183 -8.52 -8.06 -28.69
N THR A 184 -9.08 -7.56 -27.60
CA THR A 184 -8.66 -6.27 -27.06
C THR A 184 -7.30 -6.39 -26.38
N PRO A 185 -6.56 -5.27 -26.22
CA PRO A 185 -5.51 -5.20 -25.22
C PRO A 185 -6.07 -5.56 -23.82
N GLU A 186 -5.20 -6.10 -22.96
CA GLU A 186 -5.53 -6.38 -21.56
C GLU A 186 -5.77 -5.05 -20.82
N ARG A 187 -6.99 -4.87 -20.30
CA ARG A 187 -7.31 -3.81 -19.33
C ARG A 187 -6.88 -4.30 -17.95
N ARG A 188 -6.01 -3.57 -17.28
CA ARG A 188 -5.54 -3.94 -15.93
C ARG A 188 -6.64 -3.66 -14.91
N ILE A 189 -6.87 -4.63 -14.04
CA ILE A 189 -7.77 -4.50 -12.89
C ILE A 189 -6.92 -4.65 -11.63
N TYR A 190 -7.13 -3.78 -10.65
CA TYR A 190 -6.40 -3.74 -9.39
C TYR A 190 -7.30 -4.26 -8.27
N ILE A 191 -6.94 -5.43 -7.75
CA ILE A 191 -7.64 -6.01 -6.60
C ILE A 191 -6.87 -5.60 -5.34
N CYS A 192 -7.58 -4.96 -4.42
CA CYS A 192 -7.10 -4.61 -3.09
C CYS A 192 -7.91 -5.38 -2.06
N VAL A 193 -7.27 -5.94 -1.04
CA VAL A 193 -8.01 -6.58 0.05
C VAL A 193 -8.34 -5.54 1.10
N ASN A 194 -9.63 -5.34 1.37
CA ASN A 194 -10.10 -4.44 2.40
C ASN A 194 -10.02 -5.12 3.79
N PRO A 195 -9.25 -4.55 4.74
CA PRO A 195 -9.12 -5.09 6.09
C PRO A 195 -10.31 -4.82 7.04
N GLY A 196 -11.39 -4.19 6.57
CA GLY A 196 -12.58 -3.84 7.36
C GLY A 196 -13.35 -5.03 7.97
N LEU A 197 -12.91 -6.27 7.74
CA LEU A 197 -13.55 -7.52 8.18
C LEU A 197 -15.07 -7.50 7.89
N GLU A 198 -15.88 -7.52 8.94
CA GLU A 198 -17.34 -7.64 8.93
C GLU A 198 -18.07 -6.41 8.34
N GLU A 199 -17.42 -5.25 8.28
CA GLU A 199 -18.03 -4.00 7.79
C GLU A 199 -17.24 -3.43 6.59
N GLN A 200 -17.90 -3.35 5.43
CA GLN A 200 -17.26 -2.93 4.17
C GLN A 200 -16.61 -1.54 4.25
N SER A 201 -17.23 -0.61 4.97
CA SER A 201 -16.77 0.78 5.09
C SER A 201 -15.80 1.04 6.25
N ARG A 202 -15.43 0.00 7.01
CA ARG A 202 -14.59 0.20 8.19
C ARG A 202 -13.13 0.35 7.77
N PRO A 203 -12.41 1.37 8.29
CA PRO A 203 -11.00 1.51 8.00
C PRO A 203 -10.19 0.33 8.56
N PRO A 204 -8.92 0.18 8.12
CA PRO A 204 -8.02 -0.82 8.68
C PRO A 204 -7.97 -0.77 10.21
N PRO A 205 -7.82 -1.91 10.89
CA PRO A 205 -7.72 -1.89 12.34
C PRO A 205 -6.45 -1.15 12.79
N PRO A 206 -6.50 -0.44 13.93
CA PRO A 206 -5.33 0.22 14.49
C PRO A 206 -4.29 -0.79 14.93
N LEU A 207 -3.01 -0.43 14.85
CA LEU A 207 -1.96 -1.21 15.48
C LEU A 207 -1.94 -0.90 16.98
N ASN A 208 -2.00 -1.93 17.80
CA ASN A 208 -1.77 -1.85 19.24
C ASN A 208 -1.02 -3.10 19.71
N MET A 209 0.23 -3.19 19.31
CA MET A 209 1.10 -4.33 19.59
C MET A 209 1.93 -4.04 20.85
N ARG A 210 2.04 -5.03 21.74
CA ARG A 210 2.76 -4.91 23.01
C ARG A 210 3.69 -6.10 23.21
N MET A 211 4.97 -5.82 23.45
CA MET A 211 6.00 -6.75 23.87
C MET A 211 6.26 -6.50 25.36
N VAL A 212 5.92 -7.46 26.22
CA VAL A 212 6.26 -7.41 27.65
C VAL A 212 7.09 -8.62 27.96
N GLY A 213 8.12 -8.43 28.76
CA GLY A 213 8.91 -9.53 29.26
C GLY A 213 9.87 -9.05 30.32
N GLU A 214 10.77 -9.95 30.67
CA GLU A 214 11.85 -9.71 31.59
C GLU A 214 13.10 -10.36 31.01
N THR A 215 14.23 -9.67 31.15
CA THR A 215 15.55 -10.21 30.82
C THR A 215 16.46 -9.98 32.00
N ASP A 216 17.47 -10.82 32.19
CA ASP A 216 18.44 -10.68 33.28
C ASP A 216 19.09 -9.29 33.29
N GLU A 217 19.26 -8.67 32.12
CA GLU A 217 19.95 -7.39 32.00
C GLU A 217 19.02 -6.18 32.13
N PHE A 218 17.98 -6.09 31.30
CA PHE A 218 17.05 -4.96 31.32
C PHE A 218 16.02 -5.00 32.45
N GLY A 219 15.95 -6.11 33.19
CA GLY A 219 14.84 -6.38 34.09
C GLY A 219 13.50 -6.41 33.34
N PRO A 220 12.38 -6.11 34.02
CA PRO A 220 11.08 -6.03 33.38
C PRO A 220 11.00 -4.87 32.39
N TYR A 221 10.50 -5.14 31.18
CA TYR A 221 10.32 -4.17 30.11
C TYR A 221 8.93 -4.26 29.47
N SER A 222 8.48 -3.16 28.88
CA SER A 222 7.24 -3.08 28.11
C SER A 222 7.42 -2.17 26.90
N PHE A 223 7.47 -2.74 25.71
CA PHE A 223 7.50 -2.00 24.44
C PHE A 223 6.15 -2.05 23.77
N LYS A 224 5.73 -0.93 23.18
CA LYS A 224 4.43 -0.79 22.56
C LYS A 224 4.56 -0.08 21.21
N PHE A 225 3.94 -0.66 20.20
CA PHE A 225 3.80 -0.06 18.88
C PHE A 225 2.35 0.33 18.65
N GLN A 226 2.14 1.58 18.27
CA GLN A 226 0.80 2.10 18.01
C GLN A 226 0.71 2.74 16.63
N SER A 227 -0.39 2.48 15.93
CA SER A 227 -0.74 3.14 14.68
C SER A 227 -2.24 3.36 14.63
N GLN A 228 -2.70 4.45 14.00
CA GLN A 228 -4.11 4.64 13.73
C GLN A 228 -4.59 3.57 12.76
N TYR A 229 -3.74 3.22 11.78
CA TYR A 229 -3.97 2.26 10.73
C TYR A 229 -2.63 1.60 10.41
N ALA A 230 -2.50 0.29 10.59
CA ALA A 230 -1.24 -0.44 10.36
C ALA A 230 -0.95 -0.61 8.85
N MET A 231 -0.83 0.47 8.09
CA MET A 231 -0.69 0.43 6.62
C MET A 231 0.77 0.55 6.20
N VAL A 232 1.07 -0.03 5.04
CA VAL A 232 2.30 0.24 4.31
C VAL A 232 2.44 1.75 4.07
N GLY A 233 3.59 2.33 4.40
CA GLY A 233 3.85 3.76 4.35
C GLY A 233 3.15 4.59 5.44
N GLY A 234 2.40 3.99 6.35
CA GLY A 234 1.69 4.65 7.44
C GLY A 234 2.59 5.06 8.62
N LEU A 235 2.02 5.68 9.65
CA LEU A 235 2.75 6.06 10.86
C LEU A 235 2.83 4.92 11.87
N VAL A 236 3.93 4.85 12.62
CA VAL A 236 4.07 3.98 13.78
C VAL A 236 4.73 4.74 14.92
N LEU A 237 4.14 4.64 16.11
CA LEU A 237 4.64 5.21 17.35
C LEU A 237 5.18 4.08 18.24
N LEU A 238 6.50 4.08 18.45
CA LEU A 238 7.16 3.25 19.44
C LEU A 238 7.11 3.94 20.81
N LYS A 239 6.77 3.17 21.84
CA LYS A 239 6.92 3.52 23.25
C LYS A 239 7.71 2.40 23.91
N MET A 240 8.90 2.72 24.39
CA MET A 240 9.72 1.80 25.16
C MET A 240 9.69 2.21 26.63
N HIS A 241 9.57 1.22 27.49
CA HIS A 241 9.56 1.39 28.92
C HIS A 241 10.40 0.30 29.56
N PHE A 242 11.49 0.70 30.19
CA PHE A 242 12.31 -0.13 31.08
C PHE A 242 11.88 0.19 32.51
N LEU A 243 11.32 -0.78 33.23
CA LEU A 243 10.65 -0.54 34.51
C LEU A 243 11.67 -0.50 35.66
N ALA A 244 12.56 -1.48 35.71
CA ALA A 244 13.57 -1.62 36.75
C ALA A 244 14.77 -2.42 36.22
N PRO A 245 15.71 -1.79 35.50
CA PRO A 245 16.93 -2.45 35.05
C PRO A 245 17.67 -3.11 36.22
N SER A 246 18.16 -4.34 36.00
CA SER A 246 18.86 -5.11 37.05
C SER A 246 20.32 -4.66 37.20
N ILE A 247 20.91 -4.15 36.12
CA ILE A 247 22.31 -3.71 36.04
C ILE A 247 22.41 -2.39 35.28
N GLU A 248 23.55 -1.71 35.45
CA GLU A 248 23.83 -0.47 34.73
C GLU A 248 24.22 -0.80 33.29
N LEU A 249 23.40 -0.34 32.34
CA LEU A 249 23.54 -0.62 30.92
C LEU A 249 23.69 0.66 30.12
N ILE A 250 24.62 0.63 29.18
CA ILE A 250 24.83 1.69 28.21
C ILE A 250 24.17 1.24 26.90
N VAL A 251 23.04 1.85 26.54
CA VAL A 251 22.36 1.55 25.29
C VAL A 251 22.97 2.41 24.18
N HIS A 252 23.53 1.76 23.16
CA HIS A 252 24.17 2.41 22.02
C HIS A 252 23.19 2.67 20.89
N ALA A 253 22.28 1.72 20.63
CA ALA A 253 21.30 1.87 19.57
C ALA A 253 20.04 1.04 19.82
N VAL A 254 18.91 1.54 19.31
CA VAL A 254 17.66 0.81 19.16
C VAL A 254 17.28 0.78 17.69
N ARG A 255 17.11 -0.41 17.12
CA ARG A 255 16.77 -0.60 15.71
C ARG A 255 15.43 -1.31 15.62
N VAL A 256 14.53 -0.77 14.82
CA VAL A 256 13.25 -1.40 14.51
C VAL A 256 13.25 -1.84 13.06
N LYS A 257 12.86 -3.08 12.81
CA LYS A 257 12.86 -3.72 11.50
C LYS A 257 11.54 -4.46 11.28
N VAL A 258 11.09 -4.51 10.04
CA VAL A 258 10.04 -5.42 9.57
C VAL A 258 10.71 -6.57 8.84
N LEU A 259 10.39 -7.80 9.25
CA LEU A 259 10.81 -9.02 8.57
C LEU A 259 9.64 -9.48 7.73
N GLN A 260 9.79 -9.51 6.41
CA GLN A 260 8.78 -10.02 5.49
C GLN A 260 9.17 -11.43 5.01
N THR A 261 8.32 -12.40 5.26
CA THR A 261 8.46 -13.77 4.78
C THR A 261 7.45 -14.00 3.66
N SER A 262 7.91 -14.59 2.55
CA SER A 262 7.04 -14.99 1.45
C SER A 262 6.79 -16.49 1.51
N GLU A 263 5.52 -16.87 1.40
CA GLU A 263 5.09 -18.26 1.26
C GLU A 263 4.55 -18.42 -0.16
N LEU A 264 5.20 -19.30 -0.91
CA LEU A 264 4.90 -19.59 -2.30
C LEU A 264 4.18 -20.93 -2.39
N GLN A 265 3.12 -21.00 -3.16
CA GLN A 265 2.35 -22.21 -3.41
C GLN A 265 1.98 -22.30 -4.89
N SER A 266 2.30 -23.44 -5.51
CA SER A 266 1.97 -23.75 -6.90
C SER A 266 0.50 -24.15 -6.99
N PRO A 267 -0.33 -23.42 -7.74
CA PRO A 267 -1.70 -23.84 -8.03
C PRO A 267 -1.74 -25.12 -8.89
N ALA A 268 -0.74 -25.32 -9.75
CA ALA A 268 -0.72 -26.44 -10.70
C ALA A 268 -0.20 -27.76 -10.09
N THR A 269 0.80 -27.70 -9.21
CA THR A 269 1.50 -28.89 -8.70
C THR A 269 1.33 -29.11 -7.20
N GLY A 270 0.85 -28.11 -6.47
CA GLY A 270 0.80 -28.13 -5.01
C GLY A 270 2.16 -27.95 -4.32
N HIS A 271 3.26 -27.78 -5.08
CA HIS A 271 4.58 -27.45 -4.52
C HIS A 271 4.49 -26.19 -3.65
N SER A 272 5.20 -26.17 -2.52
CA SER A 272 5.19 -25.03 -1.62
C SER A 272 6.57 -24.75 -1.05
N CYS A 273 6.90 -23.47 -0.86
CA CYS A 273 8.18 -23.04 -0.33
C CYS A 273 8.00 -21.81 0.55
N THR A 274 8.72 -21.76 1.67
CA THR A 274 8.82 -20.57 2.52
C THR A 274 10.20 -19.95 2.36
N THR A 275 10.25 -18.66 2.04
CA THR A 275 11.51 -17.98 1.76
C THR A 275 12.21 -17.56 3.05
N LYS A 276 13.50 -17.22 2.95
CA LYS A 276 14.17 -16.53 4.05
C LYS A 276 13.51 -15.15 4.25
N PRO A 277 13.34 -14.68 5.51
CA PRO A 277 12.76 -13.37 5.76
C PRO A 277 13.61 -12.25 5.13
N PHE A 278 12.98 -11.39 4.34
CA PHE A 278 13.54 -10.15 3.86
C PHE A 278 13.45 -9.09 4.97
N VAL A 279 14.59 -8.50 5.34
CA VAL A 279 14.68 -7.58 6.48
C VAL A 279 14.66 -6.14 5.98
N GLN A 280 13.60 -5.41 6.28
CA GLN A 280 13.49 -3.98 5.98
C GLN A 280 13.57 -3.15 7.27
N PRO A 281 14.55 -2.25 7.42
CA PRO A 281 14.58 -1.37 8.58
C PRO A 281 13.47 -0.31 8.52
N VAL A 282 12.89 -0.01 9.68
CA VAL A 282 11.88 1.06 9.85
C VAL A 282 12.57 2.34 10.33
N PHE A 283 13.36 2.24 11.40
CA PHE A 283 14.20 3.33 11.89
C PHE A 283 15.32 2.79 12.79
N THR A 284 16.34 3.62 12.97
CA THR A 284 17.43 3.42 13.92
C THR A 284 17.50 4.63 14.83
N LEU A 285 17.57 4.39 16.13
CA LEU A 285 17.85 5.38 17.15
C LEU A 285 19.27 5.16 17.66
N ASP A 286 20.08 6.20 17.61
CA ASP A 286 21.46 6.23 18.12
C ASP A 286 21.83 7.71 18.44
N ALA A 287 23.08 7.96 18.81
CA ALA A 287 23.52 9.33 19.14
C ALA A 287 23.39 10.32 17.96
N LEU A 288 23.41 9.86 16.71
CA LEU A 288 23.24 10.70 15.52
C LEU A 288 21.76 10.85 15.12
N HIS A 289 20.94 9.90 15.53
CA HIS A 289 19.51 9.83 15.22
C HIS A 289 18.70 9.70 16.52
N PRO A 290 18.65 10.78 17.35
CA PRO A 290 17.97 10.72 18.63
C PRO A 290 16.44 10.55 18.47
N PRO A 291 15.75 10.03 19.50
CA PRO A 291 14.30 9.94 19.49
C PRO A 291 13.66 11.32 19.36
N ASN A 292 12.55 11.41 18.60
CA ASN A 292 11.77 12.65 18.48
C ASN A 292 10.77 12.85 19.63
N ASN A 293 10.75 11.96 20.63
CA ASN A 293 9.87 12.00 21.79
C ASN A 293 8.38 12.14 21.45
N ALA A 294 7.97 11.64 20.28
CA ALA A 294 6.63 11.83 19.73
C ALA A 294 6.21 13.29 19.47
N SER A 295 7.18 14.21 19.38
CA SER A 295 6.94 15.58 18.92
C SER A 295 6.64 15.59 17.42
N LEU A 296 5.45 16.09 17.08
CA LEU A 296 4.98 16.19 15.69
C LEU A 296 5.87 17.13 14.85
N ALA A 297 6.33 18.23 15.45
CA ALA A 297 7.22 19.19 14.79
C ALA A 297 8.58 18.55 14.44
N LEU A 298 9.18 17.86 15.42
CA LEU A 298 10.46 17.17 15.21
C LEU A 298 10.32 16.03 14.20
N ALA A 299 9.24 15.25 14.28
CA ALA A 299 8.94 14.21 13.30
C ALA A 299 8.80 14.79 11.89
N ALA A 300 7.98 15.82 11.69
CA ALA A 300 7.77 16.43 10.38
C ALA A 300 9.05 17.04 9.76
N SER A 301 9.98 17.51 10.59
CA SER A 301 11.27 18.05 10.17
C SER A 301 12.33 16.99 9.87
N SER A 302 12.12 15.75 10.32
CA SER A 302 13.08 14.66 10.13
C SER A 302 13.14 14.25 8.65
N THR A 303 14.31 14.40 8.04
CA THR A 303 14.57 13.91 6.69
C THR A 303 14.55 12.38 6.74
N PRO A 304 13.84 11.67 5.83
CA PRO A 304 13.92 10.22 5.75
C PRO A 304 15.38 9.83 5.49
N LEU A 305 16.00 9.18 6.46
CA LEU A 305 17.42 8.86 6.44
C LEU A 305 17.74 7.90 5.28
N SER A 306 18.83 8.16 4.57
CA SER A 306 19.47 7.10 3.79
C SER A 306 20.07 6.10 4.77
N PHE A 307 19.48 4.91 4.87
CA PHE A 307 19.95 3.87 5.78
C PHE A 307 21.42 3.54 5.52
N SER A 308 22.29 3.85 6.48
CA SER A 308 23.59 3.18 6.57
C SER A 308 23.43 1.99 7.51
N LEU A 309 23.48 0.78 6.95
CA LEU A 309 23.51 -0.47 7.72
C LEU A 309 24.85 -0.71 8.44
N THR A 310 25.82 0.20 8.27
CA THR A 310 27.10 0.12 8.98
C THR A 310 26.87 0.20 10.47
N SER A 311 27.55 -0.68 11.22
CA SER A 311 27.57 -0.70 12.68
C SER A 311 27.75 0.72 13.24
N PRO A 312 27.09 1.10 14.35
CA PRO A 312 27.27 2.42 14.92
C PRO A 312 28.74 2.54 15.32
N SER A 313 29.56 3.22 14.51
CA SER A 313 30.94 3.56 14.88
C SER A 313 30.97 4.67 15.93
N SER A 314 29.81 5.25 16.26
CA SER A 314 29.65 6.16 17.38
C SER A 314 30.00 5.43 18.68
N SER A 315 31.04 5.89 19.36
CA SER A 315 31.32 5.56 20.76
C SER A 315 30.32 6.23 21.72
N VAL A 316 29.54 7.19 21.25
CA VAL A 316 28.58 7.95 22.06
C VAL A 316 27.32 7.11 22.28
N PRO A 317 26.89 6.94 23.54
CA PRO A 317 25.69 6.18 23.87
C PRO A 317 24.42 6.97 23.54
N LEU A 318 23.32 6.25 23.30
CA LEU A 318 21.99 6.83 23.13
C LEU A 318 21.40 7.24 24.49
N PHE A 319 21.45 6.34 25.47
CA PHE A 319 21.12 6.62 26.87
C PHE A 319 21.73 5.55 27.80
N THR A 320 21.80 5.85 29.09
CA THR A 320 22.23 4.91 30.13
C THR A 320 21.02 4.52 30.98
N LEU A 321 20.89 3.22 31.25
CA LEU A 321 19.90 2.66 32.17
C LEU A 321 20.58 2.43 33.52
N THR A 322 20.09 3.09 34.57
CA THR A 322 20.58 2.93 35.93
C THR A 322 19.75 1.87 36.67
N PRO A 323 20.37 0.99 37.49
CA PRO A 323 19.64 -0.04 38.22
C PRO A 323 18.47 0.53 39.04
N GLY A 324 17.32 -0.14 38.98
CA GLY A 324 16.13 0.25 39.73
C GLY A 324 15.45 1.56 39.30
N THR A 325 15.94 2.21 38.23
CA THR A 325 15.33 3.45 37.70
C THR A 325 14.46 3.17 36.48
N GLU A 326 13.32 3.85 36.41
CA GLU A 326 12.45 3.79 35.26
C GLU A 326 13.03 4.59 34.09
N HIS A 327 12.98 4.05 32.87
CA HIS A 327 13.35 4.78 31.66
C HIS A 327 12.29 4.65 30.57
N ARG A 328 11.90 5.80 30.00
CA ARG A 328 10.87 5.89 28.96
C ARG A 328 11.46 6.52 27.69
N LEU A 329 11.14 5.93 26.54
CA LEU A 329 11.48 6.47 25.22
C LEU A 329 10.26 6.45 24.31
N ARG A 330 10.07 7.50 23.51
CA ARG A 330 9.00 7.59 22.51
C ARG A 330 9.58 8.00 21.15
N HIS A 331 9.15 7.34 20.09
CA HIS A 331 9.59 7.70 18.73
C HIS A 331 8.47 7.47 17.70
N LEU A 332 8.13 8.51 16.96
CA LEU A 332 7.18 8.46 15.85
C LEU A 332 7.93 8.33 14.52
N SER A 333 7.60 7.33 13.72
CA SER A 333 8.25 7.10 12.42
C SER A 333 7.25 6.64 11.36
N ARG A 334 7.72 6.50 10.12
CA ARG A 334 6.98 5.96 9.00
C ARG A 334 7.32 4.48 8.82
N LEU A 335 6.31 3.66 8.56
CA LEU A 335 6.50 2.29 8.09
C LEU A 335 7.06 2.28 6.66
N PRO A 336 7.76 1.20 6.26
CA PRO A 336 8.23 1.05 4.88
C PRO A 336 7.10 1.17 3.86
N ASN A 337 7.43 1.66 2.66
CA ASN A 337 6.46 1.86 1.59
C ASN A 337 6.24 0.59 0.73
N ASP A 338 5.29 0.65 -0.21
CA ASP A 338 4.83 -0.49 -1.02
C ASP A 338 5.89 -1.05 -1.99
N ASN A 339 6.95 -0.29 -2.26
CA ASN A 339 8.11 -0.77 -3.01
C ASN A 339 9.13 -1.51 -2.12
N GLU A 340 9.07 -1.29 -0.80
CA GLU A 340 10.02 -1.87 0.18
C GLU A 340 9.42 -3.09 0.88
N VAL A 341 8.16 -3.00 1.31
CA VAL A 341 7.42 -4.05 2.01
C VAL A 341 6.03 -4.14 1.40
N ARG A 342 5.63 -5.36 1.07
CA ARG A 342 4.31 -5.69 0.56
C ARG A 342 3.31 -5.82 1.72
N PRO A 343 2.02 -5.56 1.52
CA PRO A 343 1.01 -5.79 2.55
C PRO A 343 0.96 -7.26 2.97
N THR A 344 0.58 -7.52 4.21
CA THR A 344 0.28 -8.87 4.70
C THR A 344 -0.90 -9.44 3.94
N THR A 345 -0.77 -10.69 3.48
CA THR A 345 -1.87 -11.38 2.82
C THR A 345 -2.90 -11.81 3.85
N GLN A 346 -4.15 -11.41 3.66
CA GLN A 346 -5.23 -11.76 4.58
C GLN A 346 -5.70 -13.21 4.38
N GLU A 347 -6.20 -13.80 5.45
CA GLU A 347 -6.83 -15.12 5.42
C GLU A 347 -8.05 -15.12 4.48
N GLY A 348 -8.37 -16.27 3.89
CA GLY A 348 -9.45 -16.40 2.89
C GLY A 348 -9.08 -15.92 1.47
N THR A 349 -7.95 -15.22 1.30
CA THR A 349 -7.44 -14.86 -0.03
C THR A 349 -6.86 -16.11 -0.71
N ASP A 350 -7.28 -16.40 -1.95
CA ASP A 350 -6.72 -17.48 -2.77
C ASP A 350 -5.60 -16.93 -3.66
N THR A 351 -4.37 -17.00 -3.16
CA THR A 351 -3.18 -16.47 -3.85
C THR A 351 -2.00 -17.45 -3.77
N PRO A 352 -1.23 -17.62 -4.86
CA PRO A 352 -0.02 -18.41 -4.86
C PRO A 352 1.15 -17.75 -4.12
N ILE A 353 1.07 -16.45 -3.84
CA ILE A 353 2.11 -15.71 -3.12
C ILE A 353 1.46 -15.07 -1.90
N ARG A 354 1.87 -15.51 -0.70
CA ARG A 354 1.43 -14.97 0.57
C ARG A 354 2.57 -14.24 1.29
N MET A 355 2.26 -13.12 1.90
CA MET A 355 3.20 -12.30 2.66
C MET A 355 2.84 -12.35 4.14
N ARG A 356 3.84 -12.62 4.99
CA ARG A 356 3.74 -12.57 6.45
C ARG A 356 4.79 -11.63 7.00
N HIS A 357 4.49 -10.96 8.11
CA HIS A 357 5.39 -9.98 8.70
C HIS A 357 5.59 -10.17 10.19
N ASP A 358 6.82 -9.93 10.63
CA ASP A 358 7.17 -9.78 12.04
C ASP A 358 7.84 -8.42 12.26
N MET A 359 7.50 -7.75 13.36
CA MET A 359 8.22 -6.58 13.86
C MET A 359 9.34 -7.04 14.77
N GLN A 360 10.56 -6.61 14.50
CA GLN A 360 11.74 -6.90 15.30
C GLN A 360 12.32 -5.63 15.92
N VAL A 361 12.59 -5.69 17.22
CA VAL A 361 13.32 -4.67 17.98
C VAL A 361 14.69 -5.23 18.35
N GLU A 362 15.73 -4.56 17.91
CA GLU A 362 17.12 -4.87 18.22
C GLU A 362 17.69 -3.76 19.11
N ILE A 363 18.10 -4.13 20.31
CA ILE A 363 18.76 -3.23 21.26
C ILE A 363 20.24 -3.60 21.32
N VAL A 364 21.11 -2.66 20.98
CA VAL A 364 22.56 -2.80 21.08
C VAL A 364 23.02 -2.09 22.33
N TRP A 365 23.67 -2.80 23.24
CA TRP A 365 24.03 -2.31 24.56
C TRP A 365 25.36 -2.89 25.05
N SER A 366 25.96 -2.28 26.07
CA SER A 366 27.11 -2.82 26.81
C SER A 366 26.89 -2.61 28.30
N ARG A 367 27.51 -3.44 29.15
CA ARG A 367 27.47 -3.19 30.59
C ARG A 367 28.44 -2.08 30.96
N ASN A 368 28.13 -1.29 31.98
CA ASN A 368 29.12 -0.37 32.54
C ASN A 368 30.30 -1.17 33.14
N GLY A 369 31.53 -0.86 32.70
CA GLY A 369 32.74 -1.57 33.12
C GLY A 369 33.13 -2.79 32.28
N ASP A 370 32.32 -3.21 31.31
CA ASP A 370 32.80 -4.14 30.26
C ASP A 370 33.89 -3.39 29.46
N GLY A 371 34.98 -4.08 29.12
CA GLY A 371 36.08 -3.48 28.34
C GLY A 371 35.56 -2.86 27.04
N GLU A 372 36.24 -1.80 26.58
CA GLU A 372 35.88 -1.00 25.40
C GLU A 372 35.78 -1.90 24.15
N GLY A 373 34.59 -2.47 23.87
CA GLY A 373 34.37 -3.36 22.74
C GLY A 373 33.28 -4.44 22.88
N GLU A 374 32.90 -4.86 24.08
CA GLU A 374 31.88 -5.91 24.24
C GLU A 374 30.44 -5.38 24.11
N ARG A 375 30.03 -5.11 22.87
CA ARG A 375 28.63 -4.79 22.55
C ARG A 375 27.80 -6.05 22.42
N LYS A 376 26.77 -6.15 23.24
CA LYS A 376 25.75 -7.20 23.21
C LYS A 376 24.53 -6.72 22.44
N LYS A 377 23.74 -7.68 21.99
CA LYS A 377 22.55 -7.45 21.18
C LYS A 377 21.40 -8.30 21.70
N THR A 378 20.30 -7.64 22.06
CA THR A 378 19.04 -8.30 22.39
C THR A 378 18.05 -8.08 21.27
N VAL A 379 17.36 -9.15 20.87
CA VAL A 379 16.41 -9.15 19.76
C VAL A 379 15.07 -9.64 20.23
N LEU A 380 14.04 -8.82 20.05
CA LEU A 380 12.64 -9.14 20.36
C LEU A 380 11.85 -9.14 19.06
N THR A 381 10.98 -10.13 18.88
CA THR A 381 10.21 -10.30 17.64
C THR A 381 8.74 -10.56 17.98
N GLN A 382 7.82 -9.92 17.26
CA GLN A 382 6.38 -10.14 17.39
C GLN A 382 5.68 -10.03 16.03
N LYS A 383 4.66 -10.86 15.81
CA LYS A 383 3.87 -10.85 14.57
C LYS A 383 3.23 -9.49 14.31
N LEU A 384 3.24 -9.07 13.05
CA LEU A 384 2.70 -7.79 12.59
C LEU A 384 1.82 -8.03 11.37
N ASN A 385 0.62 -7.43 11.36
CA ASN A 385 -0.19 -7.35 10.15
C ASN A 385 -0.08 -5.92 9.60
N ILE A 386 0.34 -5.80 8.34
CA ILE A 386 0.46 -4.54 7.60
C ILE A 386 -0.54 -4.55 6.44
N PHE A 387 -1.35 -3.51 6.30
CA PHE A 387 -2.40 -3.41 5.28
C PHE A 387 -1.97 -2.57 4.07
N SER A 388 -2.67 -2.74 2.96
CA SER A 388 -2.38 -2.01 1.72
C SER A 388 -2.50 -0.50 1.92
N CYS A 389 -1.55 0.25 1.34
CA CYS A 389 -1.60 1.71 1.34
C CYS A 389 -2.78 2.28 0.54
N ALA A 390 -3.44 1.44 -0.28
CA ALA A 390 -4.63 1.80 -1.04
C ALA A 390 -5.92 1.73 -0.20
N CYS A 391 -5.90 1.03 0.95
CA CYS A 391 -7.03 0.92 1.88
C CYS A 391 -7.12 2.12 2.84
N PHE A 392 -6.78 3.30 2.35
CA PHE A 392 -6.88 4.53 3.12
C PHE A 392 -8.34 4.91 3.38
N PHE A 393 -8.62 5.64 4.46
CA PHE A 393 -9.99 5.98 4.87
C PHE A 393 -10.81 6.60 3.74
N ASP A 394 -10.24 7.56 2.99
CA ASP A 394 -10.93 8.20 1.86
C ASP A 394 -11.15 7.27 0.67
N SER A 395 -10.41 6.16 0.57
CA SER A 395 -10.61 5.13 -0.46
C SER A 395 -11.69 4.13 -0.07
N LEU A 396 -11.96 3.96 1.23
CA LEU A 396 -12.93 2.99 1.77
C LEU A 396 -14.26 3.64 2.17
N THR A 397 -14.28 4.95 2.33
CA THR A 397 -15.47 5.72 2.63
C THR A 397 -15.84 6.57 1.44
N LEU A 398 -17.15 6.73 1.21
CA LEU A 398 -17.62 7.69 0.22
C LEU A 398 -17.07 9.07 0.60
N PRO A 399 -16.68 9.90 -0.39
CA PRO A 399 -16.25 11.27 -0.12
C PRO A 399 -17.28 11.98 0.76
N LEU A 400 -16.81 12.82 1.69
CA LEU A 400 -17.69 13.70 2.45
C LEU A 400 -18.36 14.67 1.47
N TYR A 401 -19.59 14.37 1.06
CA TYR A 401 -20.39 15.28 0.26
C TYR A 401 -20.71 16.51 1.11
N SER A 402 -20.12 17.66 0.77
CA SER A 402 -20.53 18.92 1.36
C SER A 402 -21.84 19.39 0.69
N PRO A 403 -22.85 19.84 1.46
CA PRO A 403 -24.06 20.45 0.91
C PRO A 403 -23.80 21.65 0.00
N THR A 404 -22.60 22.25 0.10
CA THR A 404 -22.18 23.42 -0.67
C THR A 404 -21.13 23.09 -1.74
N ASP A 405 -20.88 21.82 -2.06
CA ASP A 405 -19.91 21.48 -3.10
C ASP A 405 -20.46 21.90 -4.48
N PRO A 406 -19.97 23.00 -5.10
CA PRO A 406 -20.50 23.51 -6.35
C PRO A 406 -19.99 22.73 -7.56
N ASN A 407 -19.12 21.73 -7.35
CA ASN A 407 -18.38 21.08 -8.41
C ASN A 407 -18.38 19.56 -8.19
N PRO A 408 -19.40 18.82 -8.67
CA PRO A 408 -19.30 17.36 -8.73
C PRO A 408 -18.02 17.03 -9.51
N MET A 409 -17.13 16.21 -8.91
CA MET A 409 -15.78 15.94 -9.42
C MET A 409 -15.74 15.98 -10.95
N THR A 410 -15.07 16.99 -11.51
CA THR A 410 -14.95 17.12 -12.97
C THR A 410 -14.31 15.85 -13.53
N ASP A 411 -14.85 15.28 -14.61
CA ASP A 411 -14.39 14.04 -15.28
C ASP A 411 -12.88 13.95 -15.59
N ASN A 412 -12.13 15.04 -15.41
CA ASN A 412 -10.69 15.16 -15.65
C ASN A 412 -9.79 15.03 -14.42
N THR A 413 -10.32 14.95 -13.20
CA THR A 413 -9.51 14.54 -12.04
C THR A 413 -9.26 13.05 -12.14
N ARG A 414 -8.16 12.69 -12.83
CA ARG A 414 -7.53 11.37 -12.78
C ARG A 414 -7.67 10.85 -11.36
N ILE A 415 -8.39 9.75 -11.16
CA ILE A 415 -8.49 9.08 -9.86
C ILE A 415 -7.13 8.41 -9.64
N LEU A 416 -6.11 9.23 -9.36
CA LEU A 416 -4.91 8.79 -8.68
C LEU A 416 -5.42 8.31 -7.34
N ILE A 417 -5.54 7.00 -7.18
CA ILE A 417 -5.87 6.44 -5.88
C ILE A 417 -4.83 6.99 -4.91
N PRO A 418 -5.23 7.81 -3.93
CA PRO A 418 -4.28 8.37 -2.99
C PRO A 418 -3.75 7.19 -2.14
N CYS A 419 -2.60 6.64 -2.53
CA CYS A 419 -1.89 5.69 -1.70
C CYS A 419 -1.10 6.46 -0.65
N VAL A 420 -1.13 5.97 0.57
CA VAL A 420 -0.43 6.54 1.72
C VAL A 420 1.08 6.70 1.45
N CYS A 421 1.68 5.84 0.61
CA CYS A 421 3.09 5.93 0.22
C CYS A 421 3.42 7.21 -0.55
N GLY A 422 2.48 7.76 -1.31
CA GLY A 422 2.67 9.00 -2.07
C GLY A 422 2.59 10.26 -1.22
N MET A 423 2.08 10.15 0.02
CA MET A 423 1.94 11.29 0.91
C MET A 423 3.32 11.71 1.48
N PRO A 424 3.65 13.01 1.49
CA PRO A 424 4.79 13.53 2.22
C PRO A 424 4.66 13.22 3.72
N PHE A 425 5.77 12.88 4.37
CA PHE A 425 5.76 12.50 5.79
C PHE A 425 5.16 13.59 6.69
N ARG A 426 5.48 14.86 6.43
CA ARG A 426 4.88 16.01 7.12
C ARG A 426 3.35 15.99 7.09
N ARG A 427 2.76 15.82 5.90
CA ARG A 427 1.30 15.77 5.73
C ARG A 427 0.69 14.58 6.49
N LEU A 428 1.36 13.42 6.45
CA LEU A 428 0.93 12.24 7.18
C LEU A 428 0.95 12.48 8.72
N VAL A 429 1.98 13.16 9.23
CA VAL A 429 2.09 13.56 10.65
C VAL A 429 1.00 14.57 11.04
N GLU A 430 0.72 15.56 10.19
CA GLU A 430 -0.33 16.55 10.40
C GLU A 430 -1.73 15.90 10.44
N GLU A 431 -2.04 15.00 9.50
CA GLU A 431 -3.36 14.38 9.39
C GLU A 431 -3.58 13.24 10.42
N HIS A 432 -2.56 12.43 10.70
CA HIS A 432 -2.71 11.21 11.52
C HIS A 432 -1.93 11.21 12.84
N GLY A 433 -0.91 12.07 12.96
CA GLY A 433 -0.02 12.09 14.11
C GLY A 433 -0.72 12.54 15.40
N SER A 434 -1.59 13.55 15.32
CA SER A 434 -2.29 14.07 16.50
C SER A 434 -3.15 13.01 17.20
N SER A 435 -3.83 12.14 16.45
CA SER A 435 -4.62 11.04 17.01
C SER A 435 -3.75 10.04 17.78
N LEU A 436 -2.54 9.77 17.27
CA LEU A 436 -1.58 8.86 17.88
C LEU A 436 -0.96 9.40 19.17
N VAL A 437 -0.68 10.70 19.19
CA VAL A 437 -0.11 11.38 20.36
C VAL A 437 -1.20 11.65 21.42
N ARG A 438 -2.38 12.16 21.05
CA ARG A 438 -3.47 12.50 22.01
C ARG A 438 -4.05 11.29 22.74
N ARG A 439 -4.25 10.14 22.08
CA ARG A 439 -4.74 8.91 22.76
C ARG A 439 -3.84 8.44 23.89
N HIS A 440 -2.59 8.92 23.95
CA HIS A 440 -1.70 8.68 25.07
C HIS A 440 -2.02 9.55 26.27
N ALA A 441 -2.10 10.88 26.07
CA ALA A 441 -2.32 11.85 27.15
C ALA A 441 -3.58 11.50 27.97
N LEU A 442 -4.67 11.12 27.30
CA LEU A 442 -5.93 10.77 27.96
C LEU A 442 -5.90 9.45 28.75
N ARG A 443 -4.92 8.57 28.53
CA ARG A 443 -4.90 7.22 29.16
C ARG A 443 -3.87 7.07 30.25
N THR A 444 -2.75 7.80 30.20
CA THR A 444 -1.73 7.66 31.24
C THR A 444 -1.97 8.57 32.44
N GLY A 445 -2.84 9.58 32.32
CA GLY A 445 -2.96 10.61 33.36
C GLY A 445 -1.64 11.33 33.62
N ASP A 446 -0.66 11.18 32.70
CA ASP A 446 0.55 11.98 32.70
C ASP A 446 0.11 13.37 32.24
N ASP A 447 -0.29 14.21 33.18
CA ASP A 447 -0.30 15.66 33.04
C ASP A 447 1.14 16.13 32.85
N ASP A 448 1.70 15.89 31.65
CA ASP A 448 2.88 16.62 31.19
C ASP A 448 2.42 18.08 30.99
N ALA A 449 2.47 18.84 32.08
CA ALA A 449 2.23 20.28 32.21
C ALA A 449 3.24 21.15 31.41
N ASN A 450 3.73 20.65 30.27
CA ASN A 450 4.74 21.29 29.43
C ASN A 450 4.42 21.22 27.93
N LEU A 451 3.19 20.85 27.55
CA LEU A 451 2.63 21.42 26.34
C LEU A 451 2.33 22.87 26.69
N SER A 452 3.30 23.76 26.40
CA SER A 452 3.06 25.18 26.39
C SER A 452 1.77 25.41 25.62
N ASP A 453 0.80 25.90 26.36
CA ASP A 453 -0.45 26.45 25.93
C ASP A 453 -0.12 27.59 24.95
N ASP A 454 0.20 27.24 23.69
CA ASP A 454 -0.19 28.05 22.54
C ASP A 454 -1.72 28.00 22.53
N SER A 455 -2.27 28.68 23.52
CA SER A 455 -3.58 29.27 23.50
C SER A 455 -3.53 30.24 22.33
N ASP A 456 -3.76 29.68 21.13
CA ASP A 456 -4.61 30.35 20.17
C ASP A 456 -5.82 30.79 20.98
N SER A 457 -5.74 32.04 21.40
CA SER A 457 -6.82 32.74 22.07
C SER A 457 -8.05 32.47 21.24
N ASP A 458 -9.00 31.73 21.81
CA ASP A 458 -10.42 31.77 21.46
C ASP A 458 -10.98 33.18 21.75
N GLU A 459 -10.23 34.24 21.37
CA GLU A 459 -10.74 35.54 21.03
C GLU A 459 -11.57 35.38 19.76
N ASP A 460 -12.77 34.90 20.03
CA ASP A 460 -13.99 35.52 19.57
C ASP A 460 -14.33 35.34 18.08
N ASP A 461 -14.65 34.11 17.70
CA ASP A 461 -15.55 33.91 16.55
C ASP A 461 -16.90 34.64 16.78
N GLU A 462 -17.31 34.85 18.03
CA GLU A 462 -18.49 35.65 18.38
C GLU A 462 -18.28 37.16 18.15
N THR A 463 -17.12 37.73 18.51
CA THR A 463 -16.78 39.14 18.23
C THR A 463 -16.48 39.35 16.75
N ARG A 464 -15.94 38.35 16.04
CA ARG A 464 -15.77 38.38 14.57
C ARG A 464 -17.13 38.33 13.85
N ALA A 465 -18.08 37.52 14.33
CA ALA A 465 -19.45 37.49 13.85
C ALA A 465 -20.19 38.80 14.16
N ARG A 466 -20.00 39.36 15.36
CA ARG A 466 -20.59 40.64 15.80
C ARG A 466 -20.07 41.82 14.98
N ASN A 467 -18.77 41.86 14.70
CA ASN A 467 -18.15 42.88 13.85
C ASN A 467 -18.57 42.75 12.38
N ARG A 468 -18.80 41.52 11.87
CA ARG A 468 -19.37 41.31 10.53
C ARG A 468 -20.82 41.82 10.42
N ARG A 469 -21.66 41.59 11.44
CA ARG A 469 -23.02 42.14 11.48
C ARG A 469 -23.03 43.67 11.52
N ARG A 470 -22.16 44.27 12.33
CA ARG A 470 -22.04 45.73 12.43
C ARG A 470 -21.61 46.39 11.11
N ARG A 471 -20.67 45.79 10.38
CA ARG A 471 -20.28 46.29 9.04
C ARG A 471 -21.37 46.14 7.98
N ALA A 472 -22.22 45.12 8.09
CA ALA A 472 -23.35 44.94 7.18
C ALA A 472 -24.46 45.98 7.42
N GLU A 473 -24.62 46.46 8.66
CA GLU A 473 -25.58 47.52 9.00
C GLU A 473 -25.07 48.92 8.64
N GLU A 474 -23.77 49.18 8.79
CA GLU A 474 -23.15 50.47 8.44
C GLU A 474 -23.04 50.71 6.92
N GLY A 475 -23.16 49.66 6.09
CA GLY A 475 -23.09 49.74 4.62
C GLY A 475 -24.43 49.96 3.90
N ARG A 476 -25.56 50.06 4.60
CA ARG A 476 -26.87 50.26 3.97
C ARG A 476 -27.09 51.75 3.66
N PRO A 477 -27.21 52.17 2.39
CA PRO A 477 -27.53 53.55 2.06
C PRO A 477 -28.91 53.91 2.63
N LYS A 478 -28.99 55.04 3.32
CA LYS A 478 -30.25 55.58 3.84
C LYS A 478 -31.17 55.87 2.66
N VAL A 479 -32.27 55.11 2.58
CA VAL A 479 -33.37 55.38 1.65
C VAL A 479 -34.06 56.65 2.13
N GLY A 480 -33.78 57.76 1.45
CA GLY A 480 -34.45 59.03 1.71
C GLY A 480 -33.56 60.23 1.48
N GLU A 481 -33.20 60.50 0.23
CA GLU A 481 -32.94 61.85 -0.28
C GLU A 481 -32.85 61.82 -1.81
N LEU A 482 -34.02 61.77 -2.46
CA LEU A 482 -34.21 62.26 -3.81
C LEU A 482 -35.51 63.06 -3.79
N ARG A 483 -35.36 64.38 -3.83
CA ARG A 483 -36.42 65.35 -4.12
C ARG A 483 -36.16 65.90 -5.50
#